data_AF-A0A832XBB0-F1
#
_entry.id   AF-A0A832XBB0-F1
#
_cell.length_a   1.000
_cell.length_b   1.000
_cell.length_c   1.000
_cell.angle_alpha   90.00
_cell.angle_beta   90.00
_cell.angle_gamma   90.00
#
_symmetry.space_group_name_H-M   'P 1'
#
loop_
_entity.id
_entity.type
_entity.pdbx_description
1 polymer ?
#
loop_
_entity_poly.entity_id
_entity_poly.type
_entity_poly.pdbx_seq_one_letter_code
_entity_poly.pdbx_strand_id
1 'polypeptide(L)'
;GGVNIASGHVTGYADVENEWIIHQNPDVILIWSGKAGYKMGERDEVIQLYEEIMGTPGFERIEAVKNDRIYIVTSGFAFGTGSPAALVQVAKWLYPDLFEYINTTEIHAEYLKRFTRTGAEIHEQGTFYYPDGREL
;
A
#
# COMPACT_ATOMS: atom_id res chain seq x y z
N GLY A 1 -8.68 -12.06 4.13
CA GLY A 1 -8.60 -10.98 5.12
C GLY A 1 -7.39 -11.17 5.99
N GLY A 2 -6.53 -10.16 6.12
CA GLY A 2 -5.28 -10.26 6.88
C GLY A 2 -5.49 -10.32 8.39
N VAL A 3 -4.50 -10.87 9.09
CA VAL A 3 -4.45 -10.90 10.56
C VAL A 3 -3.54 -9.76 11.03
N ASN A 4 -4.09 -8.82 11.79
CA ASN A 4 -3.30 -7.72 12.35
C ASN A 4 -2.51 -8.21 13.58
N ILE A 5 -1.18 -8.21 13.48
CA ILE A 5 -0.27 -8.63 14.56
C ILE A 5 -0.43 -7.78 15.84
N ALA A 6 -0.89 -6.53 15.72
CA ALA A 6 -1.08 -5.62 16.84
C ALA A 6 -2.46 -5.76 17.50
N SER A 7 -3.31 -6.67 17.01
CA SER A 7 -4.63 -6.92 17.57
C SER A 7 -4.53 -7.35 19.04
N GLY A 8 -5.09 -6.55 19.95
CA GLY A 8 -5.04 -6.80 21.38
C GLY A 8 -3.72 -6.41 22.06
N HIS A 9 -2.72 -5.96 21.30
CA HIS A 9 -1.48 -5.39 21.84
C HIS A 9 -1.62 -3.88 22.11
N VAL A 10 -2.22 -3.14 21.17
CA VAL A 10 -2.51 -1.71 21.28
C VAL A 10 -3.98 -1.42 20.94
N THR A 11 -4.46 -0.24 21.34
CA THR A 11 -5.81 0.24 21.02
C THR A 11 -5.77 1.50 20.17
N GLY A 12 -6.55 1.54 19.10
CA GLY A 12 -6.62 2.71 18.20
C GLY A 12 -5.33 2.90 17.38
N TYR A 13 -5.02 4.16 17.08
CA TYR A 13 -3.74 4.55 16.47
C TYR A 13 -2.70 4.68 17.57
N ALA A 14 -1.66 3.86 17.51
CA ALA A 14 -0.59 3.83 18.50
C ALA A 14 0.73 3.46 17.83
N ASP A 15 1.81 3.94 18.41
CA ASP A 15 3.16 3.53 18.04
C ASP A 15 3.51 2.19 18.72
N VAL A 16 4.33 1.39 18.05
CA VAL A 16 4.92 0.15 18.58
C VAL A 16 6.43 0.16 18.31
N GLU A 17 7.19 -0.57 19.12
CA GLU A 17 8.65 -0.62 18.99
C GLU A 17 9.08 -1.45 17.77
N ASN A 18 10.16 -1.03 17.10
CA ASN A 18 10.72 -1.76 15.96
C ASN A 18 11.14 -3.18 16.36
N GLU A 19 11.73 -3.35 17.54
CA GLU A 19 12.12 -4.64 18.09
C GLU A 19 10.91 -5.56 18.29
N TRP A 20 9.76 -5.00 18.66
CA TRP A 20 8.51 -5.76 18.78
C TRP A 20 8.01 -6.22 17.40
N ILE A 21 8.04 -5.35 16.39
CA ILE A 21 7.68 -5.71 15.00
C ILE A 21 8.60 -6.84 14.50
N ILE A 22 9.91 -6.72 14.72
CA ILE A 22 10.90 -7.75 14.36
C ILE A 22 10.58 -9.08 15.05
N HIS A 23 10.19 -9.05 16.33
CA HIS A 23 9.82 -10.24 17.08
C HIS A 23 8.53 -10.89 16.58
N GLN A 24 7.52 -10.09 16.22
CA GLN A 24 6.27 -10.60 15.64
C GLN A 24 6.47 -11.19 14.23
N ASN A 25 7.49 -10.72 13.51
CA ASN A 25 7.90 -11.24 12.22
C ASN A 25 6.74 -11.35 11.20
N PRO A 26 6.08 -10.23 10.84
CA PRO A 26 4.92 -10.27 9.97
C PRO A 26 5.24 -10.77 8.55
N ASP A 27 4.27 -11.45 7.94
CA ASP A 27 4.33 -11.91 6.55
C ASP A 27 4.18 -10.78 5.52
N VAL A 28 3.54 -9.68 5.93
CA VAL A 28 3.25 -8.51 5.10
C VAL A 28 3.34 -7.25 5.96
N ILE A 29 3.98 -6.20 5.44
CA ILE A 29 3.93 -4.86 6.01
C ILE A 29 3.07 -3.99 5.08
N LEU A 30 1.98 -3.44 5.61
CA LEU A 30 1.11 -2.52 4.89
C LEU A 30 1.19 -1.13 5.53
N ILE A 31 1.63 -0.16 4.75
CA ILE A 31 1.85 1.21 5.20
C ILE A 31 0.78 2.10 4.57
N TRP A 32 0.28 3.01 5.39
CA TRP A 32 -0.54 4.11 4.92
C TRP A 32 0.34 5.35 4.77
N SER A 33 0.18 6.07 3.65
CA SER A 33 0.92 7.31 3.38
C SER A 33 0.00 8.50 3.10
N GLY A 34 0.33 9.65 3.69
CA GLY A 34 -0.25 10.95 3.36
C GLY A 34 0.26 11.58 2.06
N LYS A 35 1.32 11.00 1.48
CA LYS A 35 2.05 11.50 0.31
C LYS A 35 1.48 10.89 -0.97
N ALA A 36 1.60 11.60 -2.09
CA ALA A 36 1.15 11.20 -3.41
C ALA A 36 -0.36 10.90 -3.52
N GLY A 37 -0.72 9.90 -4.33
CA GLY A 37 -2.10 9.60 -4.69
C GLY A 37 -2.60 10.59 -5.74
N TYR A 38 -3.59 11.39 -5.35
CA TYR A 38 -4.19 12.42 -6.22
C TYR A 38 -3.38 13.72 -6.30
N LYS A 39 -2.34 13.85 -5.48
CA LYS A 39 -1.31 14.89 -5.66
C LYS A 39 -0.28 14.35 -6.66
N MET A 40 -0.34 14.88 -7.88
CA MET A 40 0.50 14.44 -8.99
C MET A 40 1.97 14.85 -8.75
N GLY A 41 2.91 14.02 -9.21
CA GLY A 41 4.35 14.35 -9.17
C GLY A 41 5.07 14.04 -7.85
N GLU A 42 4.41 13.41 -6.87
CA GLU A 42 5.01 13.03 -5.58
C GLU A 42 5.40 11.53 -5.53
N ARG A 43 5.66 10.88 -6.67
CA ARG A 43 5.99 9.43 -6.69
C ARG A 43 7.24 9.12 -5.87
N ASP A 44 8.28 9.95 -6.01
CA ASP A 44 9.56 9.78 -5.32
C ASP A 44 9.40 9.78 -3.79
N GLU A 45 8.42 10.53 -3.26
CA GLU A 45 8.13 10.55 -1.84
C GLU A 45 7.59 9.22 -1.29
N VAL A 46 6.90 8.44 -2.13
CA VAL A 46 6.43 7.10 -1.79
C VAL A 46 7.55 6.07 -1.92
N ILE A 47 8.41 6.23 -2.92
CA ILE A 47 9.61 5.39 -3.10
C ILE A 47 10.56 5.56 -1.92
N GLN A 48 10.85 6.81 -1.53
CA GLN A 48 11.69 7.10 -0.38
C GLN A 48 11.13 6.48 0.91
N LEU A 49 9.81 6.55 1.13
CA LEU A 49 9.19 5.90 2.28
C LEU A 49 9.36 4.37 2.24
N TYR A 50 9.26 3.75 1.07
CA TYR A 50 9.51 2.32 0.91
C TYR A 50 10.98 1.98 1.24
N GLU A 51 11.92 2.75 0.69
CA GLU A 51 13.36 2.57 0.91
C GLU A 51 13.75 2.77 2.39
N GLU A 52 13.17 3.75 3.07
CA GLU A 52 13.35 3.99 4.50
C GLU A 52 12.95 2.75 5.33
N ILE A 53 11.83 2.11 4.98
CA ILE A 53 11.33 0.94 5.69
C ILE A 53 12.18 -0.29 5.37
N MET A 54 12.55 -0.50 4.11
CA MET A 54 13.49 -1.54 3.70
C MET A 54 14.85 -1.39 4.39
N GLY A 55 15.31 -0.15 4.56
CA GLY A 55 16.58 0.21 5.19
C GLY A 55 16.54 0.31 6.71
N THR A 56 15.39 0.07 7.35
CA THR A 56 15.25 0.15 8.80
C THR A 56 16.11 -0.93 9.46
N PRO A 57 17.04 -0.57 10.37
CA PRO A 57 17.93 -1.56 11.00
C PRO A 57 17.15 -2.68 11.70
N GLY A 58 17.49 -3.93 11.38
CA GLY A 58 16.84 -5.13 11.93
C GLY A 58 15.68 -5.63 11.08
N PHE A 59 15.10 -4.81 10.20
CA PHE A 59 13.97 -5.22 9.34
C PHE A 59 14.40 -6.23 8.28
N GLU A 60 15.70 -6.34 7.95
CA GLU A 60 16.22 -7.39 7.08
C GLU A 60 15.93 -8.82 7.58
N ARG A 61 15.52 -8.95 8.85
CA ARG A 61 15.18 -10.23 9.49
C ARG A 61 13.71 -10.59 9.37
N ILE A 62 12.84 -9.64 9.00
CA ILE A 62 11.39 -9.82 8.90
C ILE A 62 11.04 -10.54 7.59
N GLU A 63 10.13 -11.49 7.63
CA GLU A 63 9.69 -12.24 6.44
C GLU A 63 9.05 -11.34 5.39
N ALA A 64 8.26 -10.33 5.77
CA ALA A 64 7.75 -9.35 4.82
C ALA A 64 8.86 -8.65 4.01
N VAL A 65 9.99 -8.32 4.64
CA VAL A 65 11.10 -7.61 3.97
C VAL A 65 11.88 -8.58 3.08
N LYS A 66 12.19 -9.79 3.56
CA LYS A 66 12.90 -10.82 2.80
C LYS A 66 12.16 -11.26 1.53
N ASN A 67 10.83 -11.21 1.56
CA ASN A 67 9.97 -11.69 0.48
C ASN A 67 9.36 -10.54 -0.36
N ASP A 68 9.86 -9.31 -0.24
CA ASP A 68 9.36 -8.13 -0.96
C ASP A 68 7.85 -7.89 -0.79
N ARG A 69 7.34 -8.11 0.43
CA ARG A 69 5.93 -7.96 0.81
C ARG A 69 5.69 -6.72 1.68
N ILE A 70 6.33 -5.63 1.29
CA ILE A 70 6.08 -4.30 1.85
C ILE A 70 5.25 -3.51 0.84
N TYR A 71 4.13 -2.97 1.28
CA TYR A 71 3.19 -2.28 0.40
C TYR A 71 2.77 -0.95 1.02
N ILE A 72 2.62 0.07 0.19
CA ILE A 72 2.13 1.38 0.58
C ILE A 72 0.81 1.64 -0.12
N VAL A 73 -0.17 2.18 0.61
CA VAL A 73 -1.43 2.71 0.06
C VAL A 73 -1.56 4.18 0.46
N THR A 74 -1.85 5.03 -0.52
CA THR A 74 -2.00 6.48 -0.26
C THR A 74 -3.37 6.82 0.32
N SER A 75 -3.42 7.89 1.11
CA SER A 75 -4.62 8.33 1.85
C SER A 75 -5.84 8.52 0.95
N GLY A 76 -5.66 9.25 -0.16
CA GLY A 76 -6.76 9.54 -1.07
C GLY A 76 -7.31 8.27 -1.72
N PHE A 77 -6.45 7.27 -1.94
CA PHE A 77 -6.88 5.99 -2.50
C PHE A 77 -7.54 5.10 -1.43
N ALA A 78 -6.94 4.97 -0.24
CA ALA A 78 -7.42 4.10 0.84
C ALA A 78 -8.75 4.56 1.45
N PHE A 79 -8.92 5.87 1.66
CA PHE A 79 -10.03 6.44 2.44
C PHE A 79 -10.93 7.35 1.62
N GLY A 80 -10.56 7.63 0.38
CA GLY A 80 -11.37 8.43 -0.53
C GLY A 80 -12.29 7.58 -1.39
N THR A 81 -12.68 8.16 -2.52
CA THR A 81 -13.60 7.55 -3.48
C THR A 81 -13.01 6.34 -4.22
N GLY A 82 -11.68 6.22 -4.27
CA GLY A 82 -10.97 5.05 -4.81
C GLY A 82 -10.91 3.84 -3.87
N SER A 83 -11.47 3.94 -2.65
CA SER A 83 -11.34 2.92 -1.61
C SER A 83 -11.78 1.50 -1.99
N PRO A 84 -12.78 1.26 -2.86
CA PRO A 84 -13.07 -0.10 -3.32
C PRO A 84 -11.91 -0.72 -4.12
N ALA A 85 -11.26 0.06 -4.99
CA ALA A 85 -10.08 -0.41 -5.73
C ALA A 85 -8.88 -0.62 -4.79
N ALA A 86 -8.71 0.25 -3.79
CA ALA A 86 -7.67 0.10 -2.77
C ALA A 86 -7.86 -1.18 -1.94
N LEU A 87 -9.09 -1.49 -1.54
CA LEU A 87 -9.41 -2.72 -0.82
C LEU A 87 -9.10 -3.96 -1.66
N VAL A 88 -9.43 -3.95 -2.94
CA VAL A 88 -9.10 -5.04 -3.87
C VAL A 88 -7.58 -5.16 -4.03
N GLN A 89 -6.84 -4.05 -4.09
CA GLN A 89 -5.37 -4.05 -4.14
C GLN A 89 -4.76 -4.68 -2.89
N VAL A 90 -5.24 -4.31 -1.71
CA VAL A 90 -4.80 -4.93 -0.45
C VAL A 90 -5.14 -6.42 -0.43
N ALA A 91 -6.33 -6.81 -0.88
CA ALA A 91 -6.72 -8.22 -0.96
C ALA A 91 -5.79 -9.00 -1.92
N LYS A 92 -5.42 -8.42 -3.06
CA LYS A 92 -4.49 -9.01 -4.03
C LYS A 92 -3.09 -9.22 -3.44
N TRP A 93 -2.55 -8.30 -2.66
CA TRP A 93 -1.25 -8.49 -2.01
C TRP A 93 -1.27 -9.57 -0.91
N LEU A 94 -2.39 -9.66 -0.18
CA LEU A 94 -2.54 -10.67 0.87
C LEU A 94 -2.79 -12.07 0.29
N TYR A 95 -3.44 -12.17 -0.87
CA TYR A 95 -3.84 -13.43 -1.52
C TYR A 95 -3.63 -13.38 -3.04
N PRO A 96 -2.38 -13.31 -3.52
CA PRO A 96 -2.09 -13.10 -4.95
C PRO A 96 -2.76 -14.15 -5.85
N ASP A 97 -2.74 -15.42 -5.45
CA ASP A 97 -3.32 -16.53 -6.22
C ASP A 97 -4.84 -16.41 -6.44
N LEU A 98 -5.56 -15.74 -5.53
CA LEU A 98 -7.01 -15.55 -5.64
C LEU A 98 -7.39 -14.34 -6.50
N PHE A 99 -6.45 -13.44 -6.76
CA PHE A 99 -6.67 -12.16 -7.43
C PHE A 99 -5.78 -11.96 -8.67
N GLU A 100 -5.22 -13.05 -9.21
CA GLU A 100 -4.36 -13.03 -10.40
C GLU A 100 -5.04 -12.29 -11.56
N TYR A 101 -6.30 -12.62 -11.84
CA TYR A 101 -7.11 -12.07 -12.94
C TYR A 101 -7.67 -10.67 -12.70
N ILE A 102 -7.44 -10.07 -11.53
CA ILE A 102 -8.01 -8.77 -11.17
C ILE A 102 -7.01 -7.65 -11.46
N ASN A 103 -7.44 -6.69 -12.29
CA ASN A 103 -6.71 -5.46 -12.55
C ASN A 103 -7.31 -4.30 -11.73
N THR A 104 -6.67 -4.01 -10.60
CA THR A 104 -7.06 -2.93 -9.66
C THR A 104 -6.99 -1.55 -10.29
N THR A 105 -6.04 -1.35 -11.19
CA THR A 105 -5.88 -0.13 -11.97
C THR A 105 -7.08 0.11 -12.88
N GLU A 106 -7.61 -0.94 -13.54
CA GLU A 106 -8.82 -0.83 -14.36
C GLU A 106 -10.07 -0.53 -13.53
N ILE A 107 -10.19 -1.14 -12.34
CA ILE A 107 -11.31 -0.86 -11.42
C ILE A 107 -11.31 0.63 -11.04
N HIS A 108 -10.15 1.18 -10.71
CA HIS A 108 -10.03 2.59 -10.36
C HIS A 108 -10.28 3.51 -11.56
N ALA A 109 -9.78 3.15 -12.74
CA ALA A 109 -10.00 3.91 -13.96
C ALA A 109 -11.49 3.94 -14.38
N GLU A 110 -12.21 2.82 -14.25
CA GLU A 110 -13.65 2.76 -14.51
C GLU A 110 -14.42 3.68 -13.55
N TYR A 111 -14.05 3.66 -12.26
CA TYR A 111 -14.63 4.55 -11.26
C TYR A 111 -14.44 6.03 -11.64
N LEU A 112 -13.21 6.46 -11.91
CA LEU A 112 -12.90 7.86 -12.25
C LEU A 112 -13.68 8.29 -13.51
N LYS A 113 -13.63 7.47 -14.56
CA LYS A 113 -14.31 7.75 -15.81
C LYS A 113 -15.81 7.93 -15.61
N ARG A 114 -16.44 7.05 -14.83
CA ARG A 114 -17.89 7.01 -14.67
C ARG A 114 -18.43 8.08 -13.72
N PHE A 115 -17.73 8.36 -12.63
CA PHE A 115 -18.27 9.16 -11.53
C PHE A 115 -17.63 10.53 -11.37
N THR A 116 -16.36 10.70 -11.72
CA THR A 116 -15.67 12.00 -11.62
C THR A 116 -15.51 12.67 -13.00
N ARG A 117 -15.76 11.94 -14.09
CA ARG A 117 -15.52 12.39 -15.48
C ARG A 117 -14.07 12.85 -15.72
N THR A 118 -13.17 12.33 -14.91
CA THR A 118 -11.71 12.44 -15.02
C THR A 118 -11.14 11.04 -15.21
N GLY A 119 -9.86 10.86 -15.52
CA GLY A 119 -9.33 9.49 -15.60
C GLY A 119 -7.94 9.37 -16.18
N ALA A 120 -7.76 9.69 -17.46
CA ALA A 120 -6.51 9.42 -18.17
C ALA A 120 -5.29 10.09 -17.50
N GLU A 121 -5.37 11.40 -17.27
CA GLU A 121 -4.27 12.16 -16.66
C GLU A 121 -3.98 11.73 -15.20
N ILE A 122 -5.04 11.49 -14.41
CA ILE A 122 -4.94 11.06 -13.00
C ILE A 122 -4.34 9.66 -12.90
N HIS A 123 -4.70 8.78 -13.83
CA HIS A 123 -4.17 7.43 -13.92
C HIS A 123 -2.69 7.41 -14.29
N GLU A 124 -2.26 8.27 -15.21
CA GLU A 124 -0.87 8.33 -15.68
C GLU A 124 0.07 8.98 -14.67
N GLN A 125 -0.38 10.06 -14.02
CA GLN A 125 0.47 10.90 -13.16
C GLN A 125 0.33 10.61 -11.66
N GLY A 126 -0.75 9.93 -11.25
CA GLY A 126 -1.00 9.57 -9.86
C GLY A 126 -0.16 8.38 -9.40
N THR A 127 0.09 8.31 -8.09
CA THR A 127 0.72 7.15 -7.45
C THR A 127 -0.15 6.74 -6.28
N PHE A 128 -1.07 5.81 -6.51
CA PHE A 128 -2.11 5.46 -5.53
C PHE A 128 -1.66 4.43 -4.49
N TYR A 129 -0.67 3.63 -4.86
CA TYR A 129 -0.03 2.63 -4.03
C TYR A 129 1.41 2.38 -4.53
N TYR A 130 2.19 1.63 -3.77
CA TYR A 130 3.51 1.17 -4.17
C TYR A 130 3.78 -0.25 -3.61
N PRO A 131 4.46 -1.15 -4.33
CA PRO A 131 4.93 -1.01 -5.72
C PRO A 131 3.78 -0.84 -6.72
N ASP A 132 3.96 0.07 -7.68
CA ASP A 132 2.94 0.45 -8.67
C ASP A 132 3.14 -0.21 -10.05
N GLY A 133 4.16 -1.06 -10.18
CA GLY A 133 4.51 -1.75 -11.43
C GLY A 133 5.20 -0.87 -12.47
N ARG A 134 5.45 0.42 -12.19
CA ARG A 134 6.28 1.30 -13.02
C ARG A 134 7.75 1.12 -12.61
N GLU A 135 8.67 1.21 -13.56
CA GLU A 135 10.11 1.19 -13.28
C GLU A 135 10.49 2.34 -12.32
N LEU A 136 11.60 2.19 -11.59
CA LEU A 136 12.13 3.22 -10.70
C LEU A 136 12.50 4.48 -11.50
#